data_AF-A0A2U3QZC1-F1
#
_entry.id   AF-A0A2U3QZC1-F1
#
_cell.length_a   1.000
_cell.length_b   1.000
_cell.length_c   1.000
_cell.angle_alpha   90.00
_cell.angle_beta   90.00
_cell.angle_gamma   90.00
#
_symmetry.space_group_name_H-M   'P 1'
#
loop_
_entity.id
_entity.type
_entity.pdbx_description
1 polymer ?
#
loop_
_entity_poly.entity_id
_entity_poly.type
_entity_poly.pdbx_seq_one_letter_code
_entity_poly.pdbx_strand_id
1 'polypeptide(L)'
;MLANKYFSKGNSFFQLRNYQKAIKNYDVAIKCNPDFIEAYMNKGIALRELGQYQKAIEIFDTAIRYEPDLAKAYYAKGISLYELGQYQEAIKNFDIAIKYQPDFAEAYVNKGMALKALGQHQKAIEIFDTAIRYEPNLAEAYYSKGLSLYELGQHQEAIKHYDTAIQYNPNDADFYISKGMSLRALGQHQKAIENFDLAIKYKPDFTLAYYAKGLSLDELGKYQEAIENYDIAIQYNPNDADFYISKGMSLRALGQHQEAIKNFDTAIRYRPNDAEAYYSKGLSLHELGHHQEAIRNFDTAIRYRPDDADAYHAKGFSLDELGKYQEAIQNYDIAIQYDSTNLDIYINRGVALNELGHHQEAIKNYDIAIKYQPDFVEAYVNKGESLKELGHHQEAIKNYDIAIKYQPDLVEAYINKGIALNELGHHQEAIKNYDIAIKYKPDFAVAYHAKGNALKKLEKLLEAIENYDQAIRYRPNYADSYNSKGTALCILEQYQEAIENFDLAIKYKPDFPDAYNNKGAALCTLKQYQEAIENFDLAIKYKPDFSDTYNNKGIALNELGRHQEAMESYNLAIKYDPDNVYAYQLANELAKKIKKSNLRIITD
;
A
#
# COMPACT_ATOMS: atom_id res chain seq x y z
N MET A 1 64.36 38.94 -13.31
CA MET A 1 63.41 39.64 -14.23
C MET A 1 62.63 38.67 -15.12
N LEU A 2 63.27 37.64 -15.71
CA LEU A 2 62.58 36.68 -16.59
C LEU A 2 61.61 35.73 -15.86
N ALA A 3 61.98 35.20 -14.69
CA ALA A 3 61.12 34.32 -13.88
C ALA A 3 59.80 35.01 -13.49
N ASN A 4 59.86 36.24 -12.95
CA ASN A 4 58.68 37.03 -12.59
C ASN A 4 57.76 37.31 -13.77
N LYS A 5 58.30 37.56 -14.98
CA LYS A 5 57.50 37.74 -16.20
C LYS A 5 56.65 36.50 -16.52
N TYR A 6 57.25 35.31 -16.45
CA TYR A 6 56.53 34.06 -16.69
C TYR A 6 55.56 33.71 -15.56
N PHE A 7 55.92 33.99 -14.31
CA PHE A 7 55.01 33.84 -13.17
C PHE A 7 53.76 34.72 -13.32
N SER A 8 53.92 36.01 -13.63
CA SER A 8 52.78 36.90 -13.87
C SER A 8 51.90 36.42 -15.03
N LYS A 9 52.51 35.94 -16.12
CA LYS A 9 51.78 35.34 -17.26
C LYS A 9 51.03 34.06 -16.85
N GLY A 10 51.63 33.25 -15.98
CA GLY A 10 50.99 32.09 -15.35
C GLY A 10 49.76 32.49 -14.55
N ASN A 11 49.88 33.51 -13.69
CA ASN A 11 48.76 34.02 -12.89
C ASN A 11 47.62 34.55 -13.78
N SER A 12 47.92 35.24 -14.88
CA SER A 12 46.90 35.66 -15.85
C SER A 12 46.16 34.47 -16.46
N PHE A 13 46.86 33.41 -16.87
CA PHE A 13 46.20 32.20 -17.38
C PHE A 13 45.41 31.47 -16.30
N PHE A 14 45.90 31.48 -15.05
CA PHE A 14 45.20 30.90 -13.91
C PHE A 14 43.87 31.61 -13.65
N GLN A 15 43.86 32.95 -13.67
CA GLN A 15 42.64 33.76 -13.55
C GLN A 15 41.64 33.48 -14.69
N LEU A 16 42.13 33.20 -15.90
CA LEU A 16 41.32 32.78 -17.04
C LEU A 16 40.89 31.29 -16.98
N ARG A 17 41.11 30.61 -15.85
CA ARG A 17 40.88 29.16 -15.63
C ARG A 17 41.59 28.26 -16.66
N ASN A 18 42.61 28.77 -17.33
CA ASN A 18 43.42 28.00 -18.27
C ASN A 18 44.62 27.38 -17.54
N TYR A 19 44.30 26.42 -16.66
CA TYR A 19 45.27 25.84 -15.72
C TYR A 19 46.43 25.14 -16.43
N GLN A 20 46.19 24.50 -17.58
CA GLN A 20 47.26 23.86 -18.37
C GLN A 20 48.29 24.88 -18.88
N LYS A 21 47.85 26.04 -19.38
CA LYS A 21 48.77 27.11 -19.81
C LYS A 21 49.42 27.79 -18.60
N ALA A 22 48.70 27.95 -17.49
CA ALA A 22 49.26 28.48 -16.25
C ALA A 22 50.44 27.62 -15.78
N ILE A 23 50.25 26.30 -15.68
CA ILE A 23 51.28 25.32 -15.29
C ILE A 23 52.53 25.43 -16.18
N LYS A 24 52.37 25.49 -17.52
CA LYS A 24 53.51 25.65 -18.45
C LYS A 24 54.32 26.92 -18.19
N ASN A 25 53.66 28.02 -17.83
CA ASN A 25 54.37 29.27 -17.53
C ASN A 25 55.03 29.23 -16.15
N TYR A 26 54.39 28.58 -15.15
CA TYR A 26 55.03 28.34 -13.86
C TYR A 26 56.26 27.42 -13.99
N ASP A 27 56.21 26.40 -14.84
CA ASP A 27 57.37 25.54 -15.13
C ASP A 27 58.56 26.34 -15.67
N VAL A 28 58.32 27.30 -16.56
CA VAL A 28 59.37 28.19 -17.09
C VAL A 28 59.87 29.14 -16.00
N ALA A 29 58.98 29.69 -15.16
CA ALA A 29 59.37 30.53 -14.04
C ALA A 29 60.28 29.77 -13.04
N ILE A 30 59.92 28.53 -12.70
CA ILE A 30 60.68 27.63 -11.84
C ILE A 30 62.02 27.25 -12.48
N LYS A 31 62.06 26.98 -13.79
CA LYS A 31 63.33 26.72 -14.50
C LYS A 31 64.28 27.92 -14.47
N CYS A 32 63.73 29.13 -14.57
CA CYS A 32 64.51 30.37 -14.50
C CYS A 32 64.92 30.72 -13.05
N ASN A 33 64.15 30.28 -12.05
CA ASN A 33 64.44 30.48 -10.64
C ASN A 33 63.97 29.27 -9.80
N PRO A 34 64.86 28.30 -9.52
CA PRO A 34 64.48 27.05 -8.85
C PRO A 34 63.99 27.17 -7.41
N ASP A 35 64.24 28.29 -6.71
CA ASP A 35 63.77 28.57 -5.36
C ASP A 35 62.49 29.43 -5.32
N PHE A 36 61.79 29.57 -6.46
CA PHE A 36 60.60 30.42 -6.58
C PHE A 36 59.36 29.76 -5.99
N ILE A 37 59.21 29.83 -4.66
CA ILE A 37 58.18 29.16 -3.86
C ILE A 37 56.76 29.50 -4.32
N GLU A 38 56.45 30.77 -4.62
CA GLU A 38 55.12 31.17 -5.09
C GLU A 38 54.74 30.53 -6.43
N ALA A 39 55.73 30.30 -7.31
CA ALA A 39 55.51 29.61 -8.58
C ALA A 39 55.20 28.12 -8.36
N TYR A 40 55.83 27.46 -7.39
CA TYR A 40 55.46 26.10 -6.98
C TYR A 40 54.06 26.06 -6.36
N MET A 41 53.73 26.98 -5.46
CA MET A 41 52.40 27.07 -4.84
C MET A 41 51.30 27.22 -5.88
N ASN A 42 51.42 28.18 -6.79
CA ASN A 42 50.40 28.41 -7.82
C ASN A 42 50.34 27.28 -8.85
N LYS A 43 51.47 26.60 -9.13
CA LYS A 43 51.49 25.38 -9.95
C LYS A 43 50.74 24.23 -9.27
N GLY A 44 50.99 24.00 -7.99
CA GLY A 44 50.32 22.95 -7.21
C GLY A 44 48.80 23.18 -7.15
N ILE A 45 48.38 24.41 -6.88
CA ILE A 45 46.96 24.78 -6.90
C ILE A 45 46.36 24.53 -8.30
N ALA A 46 47.03 24.96 -9.38
CA ALA A 46 46.55 24.73 -10.75
C ALA A 46 46.43 23.23 -11.10
N LEU A 47 47.31 22.37 -10.56
CA LEU A 47 47.21 20.92 -10.72
C LEU A 47 46.02 20.34 -9.96
N ARG A 48 45.76 20.84 -8.74
CA ARG A 48 44.57 20.46 -7.95
C ARG A 48 43.28 20.84 -8.66
N GLU A 49 43.19 22.04 -9.23
CA GLU A 49 42.03 22.46 -10.04
C GLU A 49 41.81 21.62 -11.31
N LEU A 50 42.84 20.88 -11.76
CA LEU A 50 42.74 19.90 -12.85
C LEU A 50 42.46 18.47 -12.36
N GLY A 51 42.19 18.27 -11.06
CA GLY A 51 42.01 16.95 -10.45
C GLY A 51 43.30 16.11 -10.33
N GLN A 52 44.47 16.70 -10.61
CA GLN A 52 45.76 16.01 -10.56
C GLN A 52 46.35 16.06 -9.15
N TYR A 53 45.61 15.57 -8.16
CA TYR A 53 45.91 15.71 -6.73
C TYR A 53 47.27 15.15 -6.32
N GLN A 54 47.65 13.96 -6.82
CA GLN A 54 48.94 13.36 -6.50
C GLN A 54 50.12 14.23 -6.97
N LYS A 55 50.04 14.79 -8.17
CA LYS A 55 51.06 15.71 -8.69
C LYS A 55 51.06 17.04 -7.96
N ALA A 56 49.88 17.52 -7.55
CA ALA A 56 49.79 18.73 -6.73
C ALA A 56 50.55 18.53 -5.40
N ILE A 57 50.38 17.37 -4.75
CA ILE A 57 51.09 17.00 -3.52
C ILE A 57 52.62 17.01 -3.73
N GLU A 58 53.14 16.40 -4.80
CA GLU A 58 54.58 16.40 -5.11
C GLU A 58 55.14 17.83 -5.27
N ILE A 59 54.36 18.72 -5.88
CA ILE A 59 54.72 20.12 -6.07
C ILE A 59 54.70 20.88 -4.74
N PHE A 60 53.70 20.63 -3.88
CA PHE A 60 53.67 21.22 -2.53
C PHE A 60 54.80 20.70 -1.64
N ASP A 61 55.16 19.42 -1.74
CA ASP A 61 56.34 18.86 -1.05
C ASP A 61 57.62 19.56 -1.48
N THR A 62 57.71 19.94 -2.75
CA THR A 62 58.85 20.72 -3.25
C THR A 62 58.85 22.14 -2.66
N ALA A 63 57.70 22.81 -2.59
CA ALA A 63 57.59 24.12 -1.92
C ALA A 63 57.98 24.04 -0.43
N ILE A 64 57.51 23.02 0.28
CA ILE A 64 57.83 22.75 1.70
C ILE A 64 59.32 22.47 1.91
N ARG A 65 60.00 21.82 0.96
CA ARG A 65 61.45 21.61 1.04
C ARG A 65 62.25 22.92 0.99
N TYR A 66 61.77 23.91 0.24
CA TYR A 66 62.41 25.23 0.17
C TYR A 66 62.02 26.13 1.35
N GLU A 67 60.78 26.02 1.85
CA GLU A 67 60.28 26.78 3.01
C GLU A 67 59.49 25.86 3.96
N PRO A 68 60.16 25.23 4.96
CA PRO A 68 59.56 24.22 5.83
C PRO A 68 58.50 24.71 6.82
N ASP A 69 58.37 26.02 7.00
CA ASP A 69 57.40 26.68 7.88
C ASP A 69 56.25 27.35 7.10
N LEU A 70 56.15 27.10 5.79
CA LEU A 70 55.08 27.65 4.95
C LEU A 70 53.73 26.97 5.20
N ALA A 71 52.95 27.53 6.14
CA ALA A 71 51.62 27.02 6.51
C ALA A 71 50.68 26.79 5.31
N LYS A 72 50.68 27.71 4.34
CA LYS A 72 49.84 27.63 3.13
C LYS A 72 50.15 26.40 2.27
N ALA A 73 51.39 25.93 2.24
CA ALA A 73 51.79 24.74 1.47
C ALA A 73 51.25 23.46 2.12
N TYR A 74 51.37 23.34 3.44
CA TYR A 74 50.77 22.24 4.20
C TYR A 74 49.26 22.22 4.09
N TYR A 75 48.61 23.39 4.16
CA TYR A 75 47.16 23.51 3.95
C TYR A 75 46.75 23.05 2.55
N ALA A 76 47.40 23.54 1.49
CA ALA A 76 47.09 23.17 0.11
C ALA A 76 47.36 21.69 -0.19
N LYS A 77 48.40 21.11 0.43
CA LYS A 77 48.66 19.67 0.43
C LYS A 77 47.55 18.90 1.16
N GLY A 78 47.14 19.38 2.33
CA GLY A 78 46.05 18.81 3.12
C GLY A 78 44.73 18.72 2.35
N ILE A 79 44.35 19.78 1.63
CA ILE A 79 43.17 19.76 0.74
C ILE A 79 43.34 18.68 -0.33
N SER A 80 44.50 18.61 -0.97
CA SER A 80 44.73 17.63 -2.05
C SER A 80 44.67 16.18 -1.53
N LEU A 81 45.10 15.94 -0.29
CA LEU A 81 44.96 14.65 0.39
C LEU A 81 43.51 14.33 0.76
N TYR A 82 42.75 15.36 1.18
CA TYR A 82 41.31 15.23 1.46
C TYR A 82 40.54 14.80 0.20
N GLU A 83 40.80 15.43 -0.95
CA GLU A 83 40.19 15.05 -2.24
C GLU A 83 40.56 13.63 -2.71
N LEU A 84 41.70 13.10 -2.24
CA LEU A 84 42.09 11.70 -2.47
C LEU A 84 41.46 10.72 -1.46
N GLY A 85 40.62 11.19 -0.54
CA GLY A 85 40.04 10.39 0.55
C GLY A 85 41.04 10.04 1.66
N GLN A 86 42.25 10.60 1.65
CA GLN A 86 43.29 10.34 2.65
C GLN A 86 43.11 11.26 3.87
N TYR A 87 41.95 11.15 4.52
CA TYR A 87 41.51 12.10 5.56
C TYR A 87 42.46 12.20 6.77
N GLN A 88 43.06 11.08 7.20
CA GLN A 88 44.02 11.10 8.33
C GLN A 88 45.30 11.86 7.99
N GLU A 89 45.84 11.70 6.77
CA GLU A 89 47.00 12.44 6.31
C GLU A 89 46.66 13.90 6.05
N ALA A 90 45.47 14.19 5.55
CA ALA A 90 44.96 15.56 5.42
C ALA A 90 44.95 16.27 6.80
N ILE A 91 44.40 15.63 7.84
CA ILE A 91 44.39 16.15 9.21
C ILE A 91 45.81 16.45 9.71
N LYS A 92 46.76 15.53 9.52
CA LYS A 92 48.16 15.77 9.92
C LYS A 92 48.76 17.00 9.25
N ASN A 93 48.47 17.21 7.95
CA ASN A 93 48.98 18.38 7.23
C ASN A 93 48.26 19.67 7.67
N PHE A 94 46.96 19.62 7.97
CA PHE A 94 46.26 20.77 8.57
C PHE A 94 46.79 21.10 9.97
N ASP A 95 47.11 20.11 10.80
CA ASP A 95 47.74 20.32 12.11
C ASP A 95 49.09 21.02 11.99
N ILE A 96 49.89 20.65 10.98
CA ILE A 96 51.16 21.33 10.70
C ILE A 96 50.93 22.76 10.21
N ALA A 97 49.95 22.99 9.31
CA ALA A 97 49.60 24.33 8.86
C ALA A 97 49.19 25.23 10.03
N ILE A 98 48.32 24.72 10.92
CA ILE A 98 47.86 25.38 12.14
C ILE A 98 49.03 25.64 13.11
N LYS A 99 49.98 24.70 13.22
CA LYS A 99 51.18 24.89 14.07
C LYS A 99 52.00 26.09 13.63
N TYR A 100 52.18 26.29 12.32
CA TYR A 100 52.95 27.40 11.78
C TYR A 100 52.14 28.69 11.66
N GLN A 101 50.82 28.60 11.49
CA GLN A 101 49.91 29.73 11.47
C GLN A 101 48.66 29.45 12.34
N PRO A 102 48.68 29.77 13.65
CA PRO A 102 47.60 29.42 14.56
C PRO A 102 46.27 30.13 14.32
N ASP A 103 46.25 31.25 13.59
CA ASP A 103 45.05 32.02 13.23
C ASP A 103 44.47 31.63 11.86
N PHE A 104 44.95 30.54 11.26
CA PHE A 104 44.51 30.09 9.93
C PHE A 104 43.15 29.38 10.01
N ALA A 105 42.06 30.15 10.08
CA ALA A 105 40.70 29.65 10.29
C ALA A 105 40.26 28.61 9.24
N GLU A 106 40.59 28.79 7.97
CA GLU A 106 40.23 27.83 6.91
C GLU A 106 40.93 26.48 7.07
N ALA A 107 42.13 26.44 7.66
CA ALA A 107 42.80 25.17 7.98
C ALA A 107 42.06 24.41 9.08
N TYR A 108 41.49 25.11 10.06
CA TYR A 108 40.60 24.49 11.05
C TYR A 108 39.31 23.98 10.40
N VAL A 109 38.65 24.75 9.52
CA VAL A 109 37.46 24.28 8.80
C VAL A 109 37.75 23.00 8.02
N ASN A 110 38.82 22.97 7.22
CA ASN A 110 39.15 21.79 6.44
C ASN A 110 39.57 20.58 7.31
N LYS A 111 40.25 20.82 8.44
CA LYS A 111 40.49 19.77 9.45
C LYS A 111 39.19 19.22 10.02
N GLY A 112 38.24 20.09 10.35
CA GLY A 112 36.91 19.71 10.83
C GLY A 112 36.14 18.89 9.79
N MET A 113 36.19 19.28 8.52
CA MET A 113 35.58 18.51 7.42
C MET A 113 36.21 17.12 7.28
N ALA A 114 37.53 17.00 7.37
CA ALA A 114 38.23 15.71 7.38
C ALA A 114 37.83 14.83 8.57
N LEU A 115 37.62 15.42 9.75
CA LEU A 115 37.09 14.70 10.91
C LEU A 115 35.64 14.25 10.72
N LYS A 116 34.79 15.09 10.11
CA LYS A 116 33.41 14.73 9.74
C LYS A 116 33.40 13.55 8.77
N ALA A 117 34.25 13.56 7.75
CA ALA A 117 34.37 12.48 6.77
C ALA A 117 34.82 11.15 7.42
N LEU A 118 35.52 11.21 8.55
CA LEU A 118 35.87 10.06 9.39
C LEU A 118 34.78 9.68 10.42
N GLY A 119 33.60 10.31 10.39
CA GLY A 119 32.51 10.10 11.35
C GLY A 119 32.74 10.71 12.73
N GLN A 120 33.82 11.49 12.93
CA GLN A 120 34.17 12.10 14.22
C GLN A 120 33.47 13.44 14.40
N HIS A 121 32.13 13.45 14.34
CA HIS A 121 31.30 14.66 14.31
C HIS A 121 31.51 15.58 15.52
N GLN A 122 31.60 15.02 16.73
CA GLN A 122 31.80 15.82 17.95
C GLN A 122 33.14 16.57 17.94
N LYS A 123 34.23 15.90 17.53
CA LYS A 123 35.54 16.55 17.39
C LYS A 123 35.56 17.57 16.26
N ALA A 124 34.86 17.30 15.17
CA ALA A 124 34.71 18.26 14.08
C ALA A 124 34.07 19.56 14.60
N ILE A 125 33.02 19.46 15.43
CA ILE A 125 32.36 20.62 16.05
C ILE A 125 33.34 21.45 16.89
N GLU A 126 34.14 20.82 17.76
CA GLU A 126 35.15 21.53 18.58
C GLU A 126 36.18 22.28 17.71
N ILE A 127 36.57 21.67 16.59
CA ILE A 127 37.49 22.27 15.62
C ILE A 127 36.82 23.44 14.88
N PHE A 128 35.54 23.33 14.51
CA PHE A 128 34.80 24.43 13.90
C PHE A 128 34.59 25.60 14.88
N ASP A 129 34.35 25.33 16.17
CA ASP A 129 34.29 26.37 17.20
C ASP A 129 35.61 27.13 17.32
N THR A 130 36.72 26.42 17.13
CA THR A 130 38.05 27.06 17.07
C THR A 130 38.20 27.94 15.83
N ALA A 131 37.74 27.48 14.66
CA ALA A 131 37.73 28.29 13.44
C ALA A 131 36.90 29.59 13.62
N ILE A 132 35.69 29.46 14.17
CA ILE A 132 34.78 30.59 14.47
C ILE A 132 35.41 31.56 15.47
N ARG A 133 36.18 31.07 16.45
CA ARG A 133 36.88 31.93 17.41
C ARG A 133 37.94 32.80 16.74
N TYR A 134 38.64 32.28 15.74
CA TYR A 134 39.66 33.04 14.99
C TYR A 134 39.03 33.95 13.94
N GLU A 135 37.99 33.50 13.26
CA GLU A 135 37.26 34.27 12.25
C GLU A 135 35.73 34.18 12.45
N PRO A 136 35.13 35.08 13.25
CA PRO A 136 33.72 35.00 13.64
C PRO A 136 32.71 35.19 12.50
N ASN A 137 33.14 35.70 11.35
CA ASN A 137 32.33 35.97 10.15
C ASN A 137 32.54 34.92 9.04
N LEU A 138 33.28 33.84 9.30
CA LEU A 138 33.52 32.76 8.33
C LEU A 138 32.28 31.87 8.20
N ALA A 139 31.46 32.12 7.17
CA ALA A 139 30.18 31.44 6.96
C ALA A 139 30.35 29.91 6.86
N GLU A 140 31.41 29.46 6.18
CA GLU A 140 31.74 28.05 5.94
C GLU A 140 31.98 27.29 7.26
N ALA A 141 32.49 27.95 8.30
CA ALA A 141 32.70 27.32 9.60
C ALA A 141 31.38 27.02 10.30
N TYR A 142 30.42 27.96 10.27
CA TYR A 142 29.08 27.74 10.82
C TYR A 142 28.31 26.70 10.02
N TYR A 143 28.37 26.78 8.68
CA TYR A 143 27.74 25.78 7.81
C TYR A 143 28.29 24.38 8.10
N SER A 144 29.62 24.22 8.14
CA SER A 144 30.26 22.92 8.41
C SER A 144 29.93 22.39 9.81
N LYS A 145 29.84 23.27 10.82
CA LYS A 145 29.36 22.91 12.15
C LYS A 145 27.91 22.44 12.11
N GLY A 146 27.03 23.15 11.41
CA GLY A 146 25.64 22.77 11.18
C GLY A 146 25.52 21.38 10.53
N LEU A 147 26.35 21.09 9.53
CA LEU A 147 26.37 19.77 8.88
C LEU A 147 26.73 18.67 9.88
N SER A 148 27.75 18.85 10.73
CA SER A 148 28.09 17.85 11.76
C SER A 148 27.00 17.68 12.82
N LEU A 149 26.30 18.75 13.19
CA LEU A 149 25.15 18.68 14.12
C LEU A 149 23.96 17.94 13.50
N TYR A 150 23.74 18.11 12.20
CA TYR A 150 22.71 17.36 11.46
C TYR A 150 22.97 15.86 11.50
N GLU A 151 24.21 15.41 11.27
CA GLU A 151 24.58 13.97 11.35
C GLU A 151 24.39 13.40 12.77
N LEU A 152 24.50 14.25 13.80
CA LEU A 152 24.22 13.89 15.20
C LEU A 152 22.72 13.94 15.55
N GLY A 153 21.83 14.24 14.61
CA GLY A 153 20.39 14.39 14.83
C GLY A 153 19.99 15.68 15.55
N GLN A 154 20.92 16.60 15.78
CA GLN A 154 20.70 17.87 16.48
C GLN A 154 20.16 18.95 15.52
N HIS A 155 19.04 18.66 14.86
CA HIS A 155 18.50 19.47 13.76
C HIS A 155 18.17 20.91 14.16
N GLN A 156 17.64 21.14 15.37
CA GLN A 156 17.32 22.49 15.83
C GLN A 156 18.57 23.37 16.01
N GLU A 157 19.67 22.78 16.51
CA GLU A 157 20.93 23.51 16.68
C GLU A 157 21.63 23.72 15.34
N ALA A 158 21.57 22.72 14.45
CA ALA A 158 22.05 22.86 13.08
C ALA A 158 21.41 24.06 12.36
N ILE A 159 20.09 24.24 12.49
CA ILE A 159 19.36 25.37 11.90
C ILE A 159 19.92 26.72 12.35
N LYS A 160 20.21 26.91 13.65
CA LYS A 160 20.78 28.18 14.16
C LYS A 160 22.12 28.50 13.51
N HIS A 161 22.95 27.48 13.29
CA HIS A 161 24.24 27.64 12.64
C HIS A 161 24.09 27.90 11.13
N TYR A 162 23.13 27.27 10.46
CA TYR A 162 22.81 27.61 9.07
C TYR A 162 22.28 29.05 8.94
N ASP A 163 21.43 29.50 9.86
CA ASP A 163 20.96 30.90 9.88
C ASP A 163 22.11 31.88 10.01
N THR A 164 23.09 31.55 10.85
CA THR A 164 24.31 32.35 11.00
C THR A 164 25.19 32.32 9.74
N ALA A 165 25.34 31.15 9.09
CA ALA A 165 26.03 31.03 7.82
C ALA A 165 25.36 31.88 6.71
N ILE A 166 24.03 31.82 6.62
CA ILE A 166 23.22 32.63 5.69
C ILE A 166 23.37 34.12 5.98
N GLN A 167 23.44 34.53 7.25
CA GLN A 167 23.67 35.93 7.61
C GLN A 167 24.99 36.47 7.04
N TYR A 168 26.05 35.65 7.06
CA TYR A 168 27.37 36.06 6.56
C TYR A 168 27.54 35.87 5.04
N ASN A 169 26.87 34.88 4.44
CA ASN A 169 26.83 34.69 2.99
C ASN A 169 25.41 34.26 2.54
N PRO A 170 24.53 35.22 2.21
CA PRO A 170 23.11 34.96 1.97
C PRO A 170 22.80 34.39 0.58
N ASN A 171 23.77 34.27 -0.31
CA ASN A 171 23.57 33.82 -1.68
C ASN A 171 24.02 32.38 -1.93
N ASP A 172 24.50 31.69 -0.90
CA ASP A 172 24.92 30.29 -1.02
C ASP A 172 23.71 29.35 -0.92
N ALA A 173 23.40 28.68 -2.03
CA ALA A 173 22.28 27.76 -2.11
C ALA A 173 22.44 26.52 -1.19
N ASP A 174 23.68 26.11 -0.91
CA ASP A 174 23.95 24.92 -0.09
C ASP A 174 23.50 25.14 1.37
N PHE A 175 23.50 26.39 1.86
CA PHE A 175 23.05 26.68 3.22
C PHE A 175 21.54 26.54 3.36
N TYR A 176 20.78 27.00 2.36
CA TYR A 176 19.32 26.91 2.37
C TYR A 176 18.83 25.47 2.22
N ILE A 177 19.44 24.67 1.34
CA ILE A 177 19.06 23.25 1.20
C ILE A 177 19.34 22.48 2.50
N SER A 178 20.48 22.68 3.17
CA SER A 178 20.80 21.99 4.43
C SER A 178 19.91 22.43 5.59
N LYS A 179 19.54 23.72 5.64
CA LYS A 179 18.53 24.22 6.58
C LYS A 179 17.16 23.60 6.30
N GLY A 180 16.74 23.55 5.03
CA GLY A 180 15.49 22.93 4.60
C GLY A 180 15.43 21.43 4.96
N MET A 181 16.52 20.69 4.75
CA MET A 181 16.63 19.28 5.13
C MET A 181 16.47 19.08 6.65
N SER A 182 17.06 19.96 7.46
CA SER A 182 16.89 19.94 8.92
C SER A 182 15.46 20.26 9.35
N LEU A 183 14.80 21.21 8.67
CA LEU A 183 13.39 21.53 8.92
C LEU A 183 12.47 20.37 8.54
N ARG A 184 12.74 19.69 7.41
CA ARG A 184 12.02 18.49 6.99
C ARG A 184 12.16 17.37 8.02
N ALA A 185 13.37 17.12 8.52
CA ALA A 185 13.61 16.13 9.57
C ALA A 185 12.86 16.43 10.88
N LEU A 186 12.51 17.70 11.13
CA LEU A 186 11.68 18.13 12.26
C LEU A 186 10.17 18.14 11.93
N GLY A 187 9.74 17.64 10.77
CA GLY A 187 8.34 17.67 10.31
C GLY A 187 7.84 19.06 9.89
N GLN A 188 8.71 20.07 9.81
CA GLN A 188 8.35 21.43 9.42
C GLN A 188 8.35 21.60 7.89
N HIS A 189 7.58 20.77 7.19
CA HIS A 189 7.60 20.63 5.73
C HIS A 189 7.36 21.94 4.98
N GLN A 190 6.41 22.78 5.42
CA GLN A 190 6.13 24.05 4.75
C GLN A 190 7.33 25.03 4.81
N LYS A 191 8.02 25.12 5.95
CA LYS A 191 9.23 25.95 6.07
C LYS A 191 10.41 25.35 5.33
N ALA A 192 10.49 24.01 5.25
CA ALA A 192 11.48 23.34 4.43
C ALA A 192 11.35 23.73 2.96
N ILE A 193 10.12 23.71 2.43
CA ILE A 193 9.79 24.14 1.06
C ILE A 193 10.24 25.58 0.80
N GLU A 194 9.96 26.53 1.70
CA GLU A 194 10.41 27.93 1.57
C GLU A 194 11.95 28.03 1.44
N ASN A 195 12.70 27.20 2.18
CA ASN A 195 14.15 27.19 2.09
C ASN A 195 14.64 26.49 0.81
N PHE A 196 13.95 25.45 0.33
CA PHE A 196 14.27 24.84 -0.96
C PHE A 196 14.01 25.80 -2.12
N ASP A 197 12.94 26.60 -2.06
CA ASP A 197 12.68 27.66 -3.04
C ASP A 197 13.79 28.72 -3.05
N LEU A 198 14.32 29.08 -1.88
CA LEU A 198 15.49 29.96 -1.79
C LEU A 198 16.73 29.29 -2.38
N ALA A 199 16.99 28.01 -2.10
CA ALA A 199 18.11 27.27 -2.70
C ALA A 199 18.01 27.27 -4.23
N ILE A 200 16.82 27.00 -4.78
CA ILE A 200 16.54 27.02 -6.23
C ILE A 200 16.72 28.42 -6.80
N LYS A 201 16.27 29.47 -6.09
CA LYS A 201 16.45 30.86 -6.53
C LYS A 201 17.93 31.22 -6.71
N TYR A 202 18.79 30.77 -5.81
CA TYR A 202 20.24 31.05 -5.87
C TYR A 202 21.00 30.09 -6.79
N LYS A 203 20.48 28.88 -6.99
CA LYS A 203 21.03 27.86 -7.89
C LYS A 203 19.89 27.14 -8.64
N PRO A 204 19.46 27.65 -9.81
CA PRO A 204 18.29 27.13 -10.53
C PRO A 204 18.40 25.70 -11.04
N ASP A 205 19.61 25.19 -11.22
CA ASP A 205 19.93 23.81 -11.65
C ASP A 205 20.21 22.87 -10.47
N PHE A 206 19.78 23.23 -9.26
CA PHE A 206 20.02 22.43 -8.06
C PHE A 206 19.05 21.25 -7.94
N THR A 207 19.34 20.15 -8.64
CA THR A 207 18.52 18.92 -8.66
C THR A 207 18.05 18.46 -7.27
N LEU A 208 18.96 18.46 -6.28
CA LEU A 208 18.66 18.02 -4.91
C LEU A 208 17.58 18.88 -4.25
N ALA A 209 17.52 20.17 -4.55
CA ALA A 209 16.51 21.07 -3.98
C ALA A 209 15.11 20.80 -4.53
N TYR A 210 14.97 20.53 -5.84
CA TYR A 210 13.69 20.11 -6.40
C TYR A 210 13.24 18.76 -5.83
N TYR A 211 14.15 17.79 -5.73
CA TYR A 211 13.82 16.49 -5.15
C TYR A 211 13.39 16.60 -3.68
N ALA A 212 14.15 17.31 -2.84
CA ALA A 212 13.81 17.52 -1.42
C ALA A 212 12.51 18.31 -1.23
N LYS A 213 12.22 19.26 -2.13
CA LYS A 213 10.94 19.97 -2.18
C LYS A 213 9.78 19.03 -2.52
N GLY A 214 9.94 18.18 -3.55
CA GLY A 214 8.96 17.15 -3.89
C GLY A 214 8.65 16.24 -2.70
N LEU A 215 9.69 15.73 -2.02
CA LEU A 215 9.52 14.89 -0.84
C LEU A 215 8.75 15.59 0.29
N SER A 216 8.93 16.90 0.46
CA SER A 216 8.19 17.65 1.48
C SER A 216 6.75 17.97 1.07
N LEU A 217 6.48 18.05 -0.23
CA LEU A 217 5.13 18.23 -0.77
C LEU A 217 4.30 16.94 -0.64
N ASP A 218 4.93 15.77 -0.84
CA ASP A 218 4.28 14.47 -0.61
C ASP A 218 3.81 14.31 0.84
N GLU A 219 4.64 14.67 1.82
CA GLU A 219 4.28 14.64 3.26
C GLU A 219 3.12 15.59 3.60
N LEU A 220 2.91 16.63 2.78
CA LEU A 220 1.77 17.55 2.90
C LEU A 220 0.54 17.10 2.07
N GLY A 221 0.60 15.94 1.41
CA GLY A 221 -0.46 15.42 0.53
C GLY A 221 -0.60 16.20 -0.79
N LYS A 222 0.37 17.05 -1.14
CA LYS A 222 0.38 17.86 -2.37
C LYS A 222 1.04 17.11 -3.52
N TYR A 223 0.50 15.93 -3.82
CA TYR A 223 1.11 14.97 -4.75
C TYR A 223 1.33 15.53 -6.16
N GLN A 224 0.41 16.36 -6.68
CA GLN A 224 0.56 16.94 -8.02
C GLN A 224 1.73 17.92 -8.11
N GLU A 225 1.90 18.80 -7.11
CA GLU A 225 3.04 19.72 -7.03
C GLU A 225 4.34 18.94 -6.81
N ALA A 226 4.31 17.84 -6.05
CA ALA A 226 5.47 16.98 -5.86
C ALA A 226 5.96 16.37 -7.19
N ILE A 227 5.03 15.83 -7.99
CA ILE A 227 5.31 15.28 -9.32
C ILE A 227 6.00 16.30 -10.23
N GLU A 228 5.53 17.55 -10.25
CA GLU A 228 6.15 18.62 -11.06
C GLU A 228 7.61 18.87 -10.66
N ASN A 229 7.91 18.84 -9.36
CA ASN A 229 9.28 19.01 -8.85
C ASN A 229 10.15 17.78 -9.17
N TYR A 230 9.61 16.57 -9.10
CA TYR A 230 10.32 15.36 -9.53
C TYR A 230 10.62 15.37 -11.02
N ASP A 231 9.71 15.87 -11.86
CA ASP A 231 9.95 16.00 -13.30
C ASP A 231 11.10 16.95 -13.61
N ILE A 232 11.21 18.06 -12.88
CA ILE A 232 12.35 18.96 -12.99
C ILE A 232 13.64 18.27 -12.52
N ALA A 233 13.62 17.53 -11.40
CA ALA A 233 14.78 16.78 -10.93
C ALA A 233 15.24 15.72 -11.96
N ILE A 234 14.30 15.00 -12.58
CA ILE A 234 14.56 14.03 -13.66
C ILE A 234 15.16 14.72 -14.89
N GLN A 235 14.69 15.92 -15.24
CA GLN A 235 15.25 16.68 -16.36
C GLN A 235 16.74 16.98 -16.17
N TYR A 236 17.16 17.32 -14.94
CA TYR A 236 18.56 17.62 -14.63
C TYR A 236 19.43 16.37 -14.42
N ASN A 237 18.87 15.30 -13.84
CA ASN A 237 19.57 14.02 -13.66
C ASN A 237 18.62 12.83 -13.94
N PRO A 238 18.53 12.37 -15.20
CA PRO A 238 17.53 11.39 -15.62
C PRO A 238 17.86 9.94 -15.24
N ASN A 239 19.00 9.67 -14.61
CA ASN A 239 19.45 8.32 -14.31
C ASN A 239 19.29 7.94 -12.83
N ASP A 240 18.74 8.85 -12.01
CA ASP A 240 18.51 8.60 -10.60
C ASP A 240 17.17 7.87 -10.40
N ALA A 241 17.25 6.62 -9.92
CA ALA A 241 16.07 5.79 -9.71
C ALA A 241 15.13 6.36 -8.63
N ASP A 242 15.67 7.08 -7.64
CA ASP A 242 14.87 7.58 -6.50
C ASP A 242 13.82 8.60 -6.96
N PHE A 243 14.10 9.38 -8.00
CA PHE A 243 13.14 10.34 -8.53
C PHE A 243 11.93 9.67 -9.17
N TYR A 244 12.17 8.56 -9.88
CA TYR A 244 11.10 7.77 -10.50
C TYR A 244 10.29 7.00 -9.46
N ILE A 245 10.93 6.48 -8.40
CA ILE A 245 10.23 5.83 -7.29
C ILE A 245 9.33 6.85 -6.58
N SER A 246 9.87 8.00 -6.17
CA SER A 246 9.09 9.05 -5.52
C SER A 246 7.93 9.54 -6.39
N LYS A 247 8.19 9.85 -7.67
CA LYS A 247 7.12 10.22 -8.61
C LYS A 247 6.07 9.12 -8.77
N GLY A 248 6.49 7.86 -8.87
CA GLY A 248 5.59 6.71 -8.95
C GLY A 248 4.69 6.57 -7.71
N MET A 249 5.23 6.81 -6.51
CA MET A 249 4.47 6.79 -5.26
C MET A 249 3.42 7.91 -5.22
N SER A 250 3.77 9.15 -5.61
CA SER A 250 2.81 10.26 -5.69
C SER A 250 1.70 9.99 -6.71
N LEU A 251 2.04 9.40 -7.86
CA LEU A 251 1.07 8.98 -8.88
C LEU A 251 0.12 7.90 -8.34
N ARG A 252 0.64 6.91 -7.60
CA ARG A 252 -0.17 5.87 -6.94
C ARG A 252 -1.14 6.50 -5.92
N ALA A 253 -0.68 7.46 -5.12
CA ALA A 253 -1.52 8.18 -4.16
C ALA A 253 -2.66 8.98 -4.83
N LEU A 254 -2.48 9.40 -6.08
CA LEU A 254 -3.52 10.03 -6.90
C LEU A 254 -4.42 9.01 -7.65
N GLY A 255 -4.24 7.70 -7.43
CA GLY A 255 -4.96 6.64 -8.15
C GLY A 255 -4.50 6.43 -9.61
N GLN A 256 -3.41 7.07 -10.03
CA GLN A 256 -2.87 6.97 -11.39
C GLN A 256 -1.95 5.75 -11.53
N HIS A 257 -2.49 4.56 -11.22
CA HIS A 257 -1.70 3.32 -11.09
C HIS A 257 -0.92 2.93 -12.35
N GLN A 258 -1.48 3.13 -13.55
CA GLN A 258 -0.80 2.80 -14.80
C GLN A 258 0.45 3.66 -15.05
N GLU A 259 0.39 4.97 -14.76
CA GLU A 259 1.54 5.85 -14.89
C GLU A 259 2.55 5.62 -13.77
N ALA A 260 2.09 5.29 -12.55
CA ALA A 260 2.96 4.86 -11.46
C ALA A 260 3.80 3.65 -11.86
N ILE A 261 3.19 2.62 -12.47
CA ILE A 261 3.88 1.42 -12.94
C ILE A 261 4.99 1.75 -13.94
N LYS A 262 4.75 2.64 -14.91
CA LYS A 262 5.78 3.06 -15.89
C LYS A 262 6.98 3.73 -15.22
N ASN A 263 6.74 4.53 -14.17
CA ASN A 263 7.81 5.16 -13.41
C ASN A 263 8.59 4.11 -12.60
N PHE A 264 7.91 3.16 -11.95
CA PHE A 264 8.59 2.06 -11.27
C PHE A 264 9.40 1.17 -12.23
N ASP A 265 8.88 0.88 -13.43
CA ASP A 265 9.64 0.16 -14.47
C ASP A 265 10.91 0.90 -14.87
N THR A 266 10.83 2.22 -14.97
CA THR A 266 11.99 3.07 -15.26
C THR A 266 12.98 3.06 -14.11
N ALA A 267 12.52 3.15 -12.87
CA ALA A 267 13.36 3.02 -11.67
C ALA A 267 14.09 1.66 -11.64
N ILE A 268 13.38 0.57 -11.87
CA ILE A 268 13.93 -0.80 -11.93
C ILE A 268 14.98 -0.92 -13.04
N ARG A 269 14.80 -0.25 -14.18
CA ARG A 269 15.82 -0.23 -15.25
C ARG A 269 17.14 0.40 -14.77
N TYR A 270 17.06 1.45 -13.96
CA TYR A 270 18.25 2.13 -13.41
C TYR A 270 18.83 1.42 -12.18
N ARG A 271 17.98 0.80 -11.36
CA ARG A 271 18.35 0.03 -10.16
C ARG A 271 17.60 -1.30 -10.11
N PRO A 272 18.09 -2.36 -10.79
CA PRO A 272 17.36 -3.64 -10.94
C PRO A 272 17.20 -4.47 -9.67
N ASN A 273 17.88 -4.12 -8.59
CA ASN A 273 17.83 -4.80 -7.29
C ASN A 273 17.10 -3.98 -6.21
N ASP A 274 16.30 -2.99 -6.62
CA ASP A 274 15.55 -2.14 -5.70
C ASP A 274 14.25 -2.85 -5.25
N ALA A 275 14.24 -3.36 -4.02
CA ALA A 275 13.07 -4.04 -3.44
C ALA A 275 11.84 -3.11 -3.35
N GLU A 276 12.06 -1.82 -3.06
CA GLU A 276 10.98 -0.84 -2.88
C GLU A 276 10.26 -0.58 -4.21
N ALA A 277 11.01 -0.45 -5.31
CA ALA A 277 10.42 -0.27 -6.63
C ALA A 277 9.54 -1.47 -7.05
N TYR A 278 9.97 -2.70 -6.75
CA TYR A 278 9.16 -3.90 -7.02
C TYR A 278 7.93 -3.98 -6.12
N TYR A 279 8.08 -3.73 -4.82
CA TYR A 279 6.96 -3.70 -3.88
C TYR A 279 5.92 -2.65 -4.29
N SER A 280 6.36 -1.42 -4.52
CA SER A 280 5.49 -0.31 -4.92
C SER A 280 4.82 -0.52 -6.28
N LYS A 281 5.49 -1.18 -7.24
CA LYS A 281 4.87 -1.64 -8.49
C LYS A 281 3.81 -2.72 -8.25
N GLY A 282 4.10 -3.68 -7.38
CA GLY A 282 3.18 -4.75 -6.99
C GLY A 282 1.88 -4.19 -6.42
N LEU A 283 1.95 -3.19 -5.53
CA LEU A 283 0.79 -2.51 -4.98
C LEU A 283 -0.07 -1.87 -6.09
N SER A 284 0.53 -1.12 -7.02
CA SER A 284 -0.23 -0.54 -8.14
C SER A 284 -0.86 -1.57 -9.07
N LEU A 285 -0.24 -2.74 -9.26
CA LEU A 285 -0.81 -3.85 -10.02
C LEU A 285 -1.98 -4.51 -9.29
N HIS A 286 -1.90 -4.64 -7.97
CA HIS A 286 -2.98 -5.16 -7.13
C HIS A 286 -4.23 -4.28 -7.26
N GLU A 287 -4.09 -2.96 -7.14
CA GLU A 287 -5.21 -2.01 -7.28
C GLU A 287 -5.88 -2.05 -8.66
N LEU A 288 -5.15 -2.46 -9.70
CA LEU A 288 -5.69 -2.67 -11.04
C LEU A 288 -6.33 -4.06 -11.24
N GLY A 289 -6.36 -4.90 -10.22
CA GLY A 289 -6.86 -6.29 -10.29
C GLY A 289 -5.89 -7.27 -10.96
N HIS A 290 -4.65 -6.86 -11.25
CA HIS A 290 -3.63 -7.70 -11.86
C HIS A 290 -2.88 -8.55 -10.81
N HIS A 291 -3.64 -9.28 -9.98
CA HIS A 291 -3.12 -9.95 -8.78
C HIS A 291 -1.97 -10.94 -9.06
N GLN A 292 -2.01 -11.69 -10.16
CA GLN A 292 -0.92 -12.61 -10.51
C GLN A 292 0.41 -11.89 -10.83
N GLU A 293 0.34 -10.72 -11.47
CA GLU A 293 1.52 -9.91 -11.75
C GLU A 293 2.01 -9.20 -10.49
N ALA A 294 1.09 -8.73 -9.64
CA ALA A 294 1.41 -8.17 -8.33
C ALA A 294 2.23 -9.18 -7.50
N ILE A 295 1.76 -10.43 -7.39
CA ILE A 295 2.46 -11.51 -6.67
C ILE A 295 3.90 -11.70 -7.17
N ARG A 296 4.14 -11.72 -8.49
CA ARG A 296 5.50 -11.86 -9.05
C ARG A 296 6.42 -10.70 -8.66
N ASN A 297 5.89 -9.48 -8.58
CA ASN A 297 6.65 -8.32 -8.15
C ASN A 297 6.92 -8.38 -6.64
N PHE A 298 5.94 -8.79 -5.82
CA PHE A 298 6.18 -9.02 -4.39
C PHE A 298 7.20 -10.13 -4.13
N ASP A 299 7.16 -11.24 -4.86
CA ASP A 299 8.18 -12.30 -4.79
C ASP A 299 9.58 -11.75 -5.09
N THR A 300 9.68 -10.83 -6.05
CA THR A 300 10.94 -10.19 -6.41
C THR A 300 11.40 -9.21 -5.33
N ALA A 301 10.48 -8.43 -4.75
CA ALA A 301 10.77 -7.55 -3.62
C ALA A 301 11.28 -8.35 -2.41
N ILE A 302 10.58 -9.42 -2.02
CA ILE A 302 10.95 -10.35 -0.94
C ILE A 302 12.32 -10.98 -1.21
N ARG A 303 12.63 -11.34 -2.46
CA ARG A 303 13.96 -11.88 -2.81
C ARG A 303 15.09 -10.89 -2.50
N TYR A 304 14.86 -9.59 -2.68
CA TYR A 304 15.85 -8.55 -2.41
C TYR A 304 15.82 -8.06 -0.95
N ARG A 305 14.68 -8.14 -0.28
CA ARG A 305 14.48 -7.82 1.14
C ARG A 305 13.65 -8.94 1.82
N PRO A 306 14.29 -10.02 2.29
CA PRO A 306 13.58 -11.20 2.82
C PRO A 306 12.87 -11.01 4.15
N ASP A 307 13.15 -9.90 4.85
CA ASP A 307 12.57 -9.50 6.13
C ASP A 307 11.45 -8.44 6.00
N ASP A 308 10.97 -8.20 4.78
CA ASP A 308 9.92 -7.23 4.48
C ASP A 308 8.52 -7.78 4.79
N ALA A 309 8.02 -7.50 6.00
CA ALA A 309 6.70 -7.93 6.45
C ALA A 309 5.57 -7.44 5.53
N ASP A 310 5.65 -6.19 5.07
CA ASP A 310 4.63 -5.56 4.23
C ASP A 310 4.55 -6.23 2.85
N ALA A 311 5.68 -6.65 2.28
CA ALA A 311 5.70 -7.41 1.03
C ALA A 311 5.03 -8.79 1.15
N TYR A 312 5.24 -9.49 2.28
CA TYR A 312 4.54 -10.75 2.55
C TYR A 312 3.04 -10.54 2.76
N HIS A 313 2.64 -9.50 3.50
CA HIS A 313 1.24 -9.15 3.70
C HIS A 313 0.54 -8.82 2.38
N ALA A 314 1.12 -7.94 1.56
CA ALA A 314 0.57 -7.56 0.26
C ALA A 314 0.47 -8.73 -0.73
N LYS A 315 1.45 -9.66 -0.68
CA LYS A 315 1.39 -10.91 -1.42
C LYS A 315 0.26 -11.82 -0.92
N GLY A 316 0.13 -11.98 0.39
CA GLY A 316 -0.96 -12.73 1.01
C GLY A 316 -2.32 -12.17 0.59
N PHE A 317 -2.48 -10.86 0.61
CA PHE A 317 -3.71 -10.18 0.21
C PHE A 317 -4.04 -10.40 -1.26
N SER A 318 -3.05 -10.34 -2.15
CA SER A 318 -3.25 -10.66 -3.57
C SER A 318 -3.58 -12.15 -3.83
N LEU A 319 -3.15 -13.05 -2.96
CA LEU A 319 -3.50 -14.48 -3.03
C LEU A 319 -4.94 -14.72 -2.56
N ASP A 320 -5.37 -13.98 -1.54
CA ASP A 320 -6.73 -13.97 -0.99
C ASP A 320 -7.75 -13.60 -2.08
N GLU A 321 -7.50 -12.50 -2.80
CA GLU A 321 -8.30 -12.05 -3.95
C GLU A 321 -8.39 -13.08 -5.09
N LEU A 322 -7.42 -14.00 -5.19
CA LEU A 322 -7.42 -15.10 -6.15
C LEU A 322 -8.09 -16.38 -5.60
N GLY A 323 -8.65 -16.36 -4.39
CA GLY A 323 -9.23 -17.50 -3.70
C GLY A 323 -8.19 -18.53 -3.23
N LYS A 324 -6.90 -18.16 -3.18
CA LYS A 324 -5.79 -19.02 -2.76
C LYS A 324 -5.54 -18.90 -1.26
N TYR A 325 -6.59 -19.11 -0.48
CA TYR A 325 -6.62 -18.84 0.97
C TYR A 325 -5.50 -19.53 1.76
N GLN A 326 -5.19 -20.79 1.44
CA GLN A 326 -4.13 -21.51 2.16
C GLN A 326 -2.73 -20.93 1.90
N GLU A 327 -2.44 -20.48 0.67
CA GLU A 327 -1.18 -19.80 0.34
C GLU A 327 -1.16 -18.39 0.97
N ALA A 328 -2.30 -17.70 1.01
CA ALA A 328 -2.43 -16.40 1.67
C ALA A 328 -2.08 -16.48 3.16
N ILE A 329 -2.67 -17.44 3.89
CA ILE A 329 -2.40 -17.68 5.33
C ILE A 329 -0.92 -17.91 5.59
N GLN A 330 -0.22 -18.70 4.76
CA GLN A 330 1.22 -18.93 4.92
C GLN A 330 2.03 -17.63 4.80
N ASN A 331 1.66 -16.74 3.88
CA ASN A 331 2.34 -15.45 3.74
C ASN A 331 2.00 -14.51 4.90
N TYR A 332 0.76 -14.51 5.39
CA TYR A 332 0.39 -13.75 6.59
C TYR A 332 1.12 -14.25 7.84
N ASP A 333 1.30 -15.57 8.00
CA ASP A 333 2.09 -16.13 9.11
C ASP A 333 3.54 -15.64 9.08
N ILE A 334 4.15 -15.56 7.89
CA ILE A 334 5.51 -15.02 7.72
C ILE A 334 5.53 -13.52 8.00
N ALA A 335 4.55 -12.76 7.49
CA ALA A 335 4.46 -11.32 7.74
C ALA A 335 4.37 -11.01 9.25
N ILE A 336 3.57 -11.78 9.99
CA ILE A 336 3.44 -11.67 11.47
C ILE A 336 4.75 -12.01 12.20
N GLN A 337 5.56 -12.94 11.67
CA GLN A 337 6.87 -13.25 12.26
C GLN A 337 7.83 -12.06 12.18
N TYR A 338 7.76 -11.26 11.12
CA TYR A 338 8.61 -10.07 10.93
C TYR A 338 8.02 -8.81 11.58
N ASP A 339 6.70 -8.62 11.49
CA ASP A 339 5.98 -7.56 12.19
C ASP A 339 4.69 -8.08 12.80
N SER A 340 4.72 -8.31 14.11
CA SER A 340 3.55 -8.75 14.88
C SER A 340 2.61 -7.60 15.28
N THR A 341 2.97 -6.34 14.98
CA THR A 341 2.25 -5.14 15.44
C THR A 341 1.21 -4.65 14.44
N ASN A 342 1.37 -4.96 13.15
CA ASN A 342 0.38 -4.67 12.13
C ASN A 342 -0.88 -5.55 12.30
N LEU A 343 -1.97 -4.92 12.76
CA LEU A 343 -3.22 -5.61 13.09
C LEU A 343 -4.01 -6.05 11.85
N ASP A 344 -3.84 -5.36 10.72
CA ASP A 344 -4.52 -5.68 9.46
C ASP A 344 -4.14 -7.09 8.96
N ILE A 345 -2.90 -7.53 9.24
CA ILE A 345 -2.45 -8.89 8.90
C ILE A 345 -3.27 -9.95 9.63
N TYR A 346 -3.65 -9.71 10.89
CA TYR A 346 -4.48 -10.65 11.64
C TYR A 346 -5.92 -10.66 11.14
N ILE A 347 -6.46 -9.50 10.74
CA ILE A 347 -7.79 -9.42 10.12
C ILE A 347 -7.82 -10.23 8.83
N ASN A 348 -6.90 -9.94 7.90
CA ASN A 348 -6.87 -10.61 6.60
C ASN A 348 -6.62 -12.12 6.73
N ARG A 349 -5.75 -12.53 7.67
CA ARG A 349 -5.58 -13.96 7.97
C ARG A 349 -6.83 -14.59 8.56
N GLY A 350 -7.57 -13.86 9.40
CA GLY A 350 -8.87 -14.29 9.92
C GLY A 350 -9.91 -14.46 8.82
N VAL A 351 -9.96 -13.53 7.86
CA VAL A 351 -10.88 -13.58 6.71
C VAL A 351 -10.57 -14.82 5.87
N ALA A 352 -9.31 -15.02 5.48
CA ALA A 352 -8.89 -16.22 4.74
C ALA A 352 -9.20 -17.55 5.48
N LEU A 353 -9.06 -17.57 6.81
CA LEU A 353 -9.45 -18.73 7.64
C LEU A 353 -10.97 -18.94 7.64
N ASN A 354 -11.76 -17.87 7.67
CA ASN A 354 -13.21 -17.93 7.63
C ASN A 354 -13.71 -18.53 6.32
N GLU A 355 -13.11 -18.12 5.19
CA GLU A 355 -13.39 -18.65 3.85
C GLU A 355 -13.09 -20.15 3.71
N LEU A 356 -12.11 -20.65 4.45
CA LEU A 356 -11.80 -22.09 4.53
C LEU A 356 -12.70 -22.85 5.53
N GLY A 357 -13.64 -22.18 6.20
CA GLY A 357 -14.50 -22.77 7.22
C GLY A 357 -13.83 -22.93 8.60
N HIS A 358 -12.63 -22.39 8.80
CA HIS A 358 -11.90 -22.42 10.07
C HIS A 358 -12.35 -21.27 11.01
N HIS A 359 -13.66 -21.14 11.21
CA HIS A 359 -14.28 -20.01 11.92
C HIS A 359 -13.74 -19.78 13.34
N GLN A 360 -13.43 -20.84 14.09
CA GLN A 360 -12.87 -20.71 15.45
C GLN A 360 -11.46 -20.12 15.45
N GLU A 361 -10.65 -20.41 14.44
CA GLU A 361 -9.30 -19.86 14.31
C GLU A 361 -9.35 -18.42 13.79
N ALA A 362 -10.30 -18.11 12.91
CA ALA A 362 -10.59 -16.73 12.50
C ALA A 362 -10.92 -15.84 13.71
N ILE A 363 -11.82 -16.30 14.60
CA ILE A 363 -12.19 -15.58 15.83
C ILE A 363 -10.97 -15.25 16.70
N LYS A 364 -10.03 -16.19 16.88
CA LYS A 364 -8.81 -15.95 17.66
C LYS A 364 -7.95 -14.83 17.08
N ASN A 365 -7.93 -14.67 15.76
CA ASN A 365 -7.19 -13.60 15.09
C ASN A 365 -7.85 -12.25 15.29
N TYR A 366 -9.17 -12.18 15.16
CA TYR A 366 -9.92 -10.95 15.47
C TYR A 366 -9.78 -10.57 16.94
N ASP A 367 -9.74 -11.54 17.86
CA ASP A 367 -9.50 -11.30 19.28
C ASP A 367 -8.13 -10.68 19.56
N ILE A 368 -7.10 -11.06 18.81
CA ILE A 368 -5.77 -10.44 18.89
C ILE A 368 -5.87 -8.96 18.50
N ALA A 369 -6.51 -8.66 17.36
CA ALA A 369 -6.67 -7.30 16.88
C ALA A 369 -7.46 -6.42 17.88
N ILE A 370 -8.58 -6.93 18.41
CA ILE A 370 -9.40 -6.27 19.43
C ILE A 370 -8.63 -6.03 20.72
N LYS A 371 -7.77 -6.97 21.12
CA LYS A 371 -6.97 -6.84 22.35
C LYS A 371 -5.99 -5.65 22.27
N TYR A 372 -5.37 -5.43 21.11
CA TYR A 372 -4.42 -4.34 20.91
C TYR A 372 -5.10 -3.03 20.55
N GLN A 373 -6.19 -3.08 19.80
CA GLN A 373 -7.00 -1.93 19.41
C GLN A 373 -8.49 -2.20 19.69
N PRO A 374 -8.99 -1.83 20.89
CA PRO A 374 -10.36 -2.13 21.32
C PRO A 374 -11.47 -1.44 20.52
N ASP A 375 -11.14 -0.39 19.77
CA ASP A 375 -12.03 0.36 18.88
C ASP A 375 -11.91 -0.05 17.40
N PHE A 376 -11.22 -1.17 17.11
CA PHE A 376 -11.06 -1.66 15.75
C PHE A 376 -12.34 -2.33 15.23
N VAL A 377 -13.17 -1.52 14.58
CA VAL A 377 -14.53 -1.85 14.15
C VAL A 377 -14.60 -3.11 13.28
N GLU A 378 -13.71 -3.22 12.30
CA GLU A 378 -13.68 -4.32 11.33
C GLU A 378 -13.52 -5.69 12.00
N ALA A 379 -12.68 -5.76 13.05
CA ALA A 379 -12.47 -6.98 13.82
C ALA A 379 -13.77 -7.50 14.47
N TYR A 380 -14.63 -6.61 14.98
CA TYR A 380 -15.91 -7.00 15.58
C TYR A 380 -16.92 -7.48 14.54
N VAL A 381 -16.97 -6.83 13.37
CA VAL A 381 -17.86 -7.26 12.28
C VAL A 381 -17.47 -8.66 11.80
N ASN A 382 -16.19 -8.87 11.48
CA ASN A 382 -15.70 -10.14 10.97
C ASN A 382 -15.80 -11.26 12.03
N LYS A 383 -15.53 -10.94 13.31
CA LYS A 383 -15.79 -11.88 14.42
C LYS A 383 -17.26 -12.23 14.56
N GLY A 384 -18.15 -11.25 14.46
CA GLY A 384 -19.59 -11.49 14.49
C GLY A 384 -20.04 -12.40 13.35
N GLU A 385 -19.48 -12.22 12.16
CA GLU A 385 -19.76 -13.08 11.00
C GLU A 385 -19.31 -14.52 11.24
N SER A 386 -18.07 -14.76 11.68
CA SER A 386 -17.60 -16.10 12.03
C SER A 386 -18.45 -16.76 13.13
N LEU A 387 -18.91 -15.99 14.13
CA LEU A 387 -19.82 -16.49 15.17
C LEU A 387 -21.20 -16.85 14.61
N LYS A 388 -21.72 -16.07 13.66
CA LYS A 388 -22.98 -16.34 12.97
C LYS A 388 -22.89 -17.65 12.17
N GLU A 389 -21.79 -17.89 11.45
CA GLU A 389 -21.56 -19.16 10.74
C GLU A 389 -21.48 -20.39 11.68
N LEU A 390 -20.98 -20.20 12.90
CA LEU A 390 -21.01 -21.23 13.96
C LEU A 390 -22.38 -21.40 14.65
N GLY A 391 -23.40 -20.61 14.26
CA GLY A 391 -24.72 -20.61 14.91
C GLY A 391 -24.79 -19.87 16.25
N HIS A 392 -23.71 -19.19 16.66
CA HIS A 392 -23.64 -18.39 17.89
C HIS A 392 -24.25 -16.99 17.69
N HIS A 393 -25.49 -16.93 17.20
CA HIS A 393 -26.16 -15.69 16.79
C HIS A 393 -26.24 -14.62 17.89
N GLN A 394 -26.45 -15.01 19.15
CA GLN A 394 -26.49 -14.05 20.27
C GLN A 394 -25.14 -13.37 20.51
N GLU A 395 -24.03 -14.11 20.36
CA GLU A 395 -22.69 -13.54 20.50
C GLU A 395 -22.32 -12.69 19.29
N ALA A 396 -22.74 -13.10 18.09
CA ALA A 396 -22.60 -12.29 16.88
C ALA A 396 -23.26 -10.91 17.06
N ILE A 397 -24.51 -10.87 17.54
CA ILE A 397 -25.24 -9.63 17.82
C ILE A 397 -24.47 -8.72 18.78
N LYS A 398 -23.89 -9.25 19.86
CA LYS A 398 -23.08 -8.47 20.81
C LYS A 398 -21.87 -7.82 20.14
N ASN A 399 -21.21 -8.52 19.23
CA ASN A 399 -20.06 -7.97 18.50
C ASN A 399 -20.51 -6.88 17.52
N TYR A 400 -21.62 -7.07 16.80
CA TYR A 400 -22.19 -6.02 15.96
C TYR A 400 -22.62 -4.78 16.75
N ASP A 401 -23.18 -4.96 17.95
CA ASP A 401 -23.51 -3.85 18.85
C ASP A 401 -22.27 -3.03 19.25
N ILE A 402 -21.14 -3.70 19.48
CA ILE A 402 -19.88 -3.02 19.78
C ILE A 402 -19.35 -2.29 18.53
N ALA A 403 -19.41 -2.91 17.35
CA ALA A 403 -19.03 -2.25 16.09
C ALA A 403 -19.86 -0.98 15.85
N ILE A 404 -21.19 -1.07 16.01
CA ILE A 404 -22.11 0.06 15.88
C ILE A 404 -21.83 1.15 16.93
N LYS A 405 -21.44 0.78 18.14
CA LYS A 405 -21.10 1.74 19.19
C LYS A 405 -19.90 2.60 18.78
N TYR A 406 -18.88 2.02 18.15
CA TYR A 406 -17.70 2.74 17.68
C TYR A 406 -17.94 3.46 16.35
N GLN A 407 -18.74 2.87 15.45
CA GLN A 407 -19.12 3.45 14.16
C GLN A 407 -20.64 3.34 13.92
N PRO A 408 -21.42 4.38 14.30
CA PRO A 408 -22.89 4.32 14.25
C PRO A 408 -23.51 4.28 12.85
N ASP A 409 -22.77 4.66 11.81
CA ASP A 409 -23.20 4.69 10.40
C ASP A 409 -22.79 3.44 9.60
N LEU A 410 -22.25 2.42 10.27
CA LEU A 410 -21.79 1.17 9.65
C LEU A 410 -22.96 0.29 9.20
N VAL A 411 -23.28 0.33 7.90
CA VAL A 411 -24.43 -0.34 7.29
C VAL A 411 -24.34 -1.86 7.43
N GLU A 412 -23.15 -2.42 7.22
CA GLU A 412 -22.85 -3.85 7.25
C GLU A 412 -23.19 -4.47 8.62
N ALA A 413 -22.86 -3.77 9.71
CA ALA A 413 -23.14 -4.24 11.06
C ALA A 413 -24.64 -4.31 11.37
N TYR A 414 -25.45 -3.33 10.94
CA TYR A 414 -26.90 -3.38 11.10
C TYR A 414 -27.53 -4.53 10.30
N ILE A 415 -27.03 -4.78 9.09
CA ILE A 415 -27.52 -5.84 8.22
C ILE A 415 -27.21 -7.20 8.82
N ASN A 416 -25.96 -7.44 9.20
CA ASN A 416 -25.54 -8.70 9.78
C ASN A 416 -26.21 -8.95 11.14
N LYS A 417 -26.40 -7.90 11.95
CA LYS A 417 -27.19 -7.98 13.18
C LYS A 417 -28.65 -8.31 12.89
N GLY A 418 -29.26 -7.68 11.88
CA GLY A 418 -30.64 -7.97 11.48
C GLY A 418 -30.81 -9.41 11.01
N ILE A 419 -29.85 -9.94 10.25
CA ILE A 419 -29.84 -11.35 9.80
C ILE A 419 -29.77 -12.28 11.01
N ALA A 420 -28.82 -12.05 11.92
CA ALA A 420 -28.69 -12.86 13.14
C ALA A 420 -29.95 -12.81 14.04
N LEU A 421 -30.60 -11.65 14.16
CA LEU A 421 -31.88 -11.50 14.86
C LEU A 421 -33.01 -12.26 14.17
N ASN A 422 -33.04 -12.25 12.84
CA ASN A 422 -34.06 -12.94 12.06
C ASN A 422 -33.95 -14.46 12.21
N GLU A 423 -32.73 -15.01 12.25
CA GLU A 423 -32.47 -16.44 12.52
C GLU A 423 -32.91 -16.85 13.94
N LEU A 424 -32.79 -15.95 14.92
CA LEU A 424 -33.31 -16.16 16.28
C LEU A 424 -34.84 -15.99 16.40
N GLY A 425 -35.54 -15.65 15.31
CA GLY A 425 -36.99 -15.40 15.31
C GLY A 425 -37.40 -14.00 15.76
N HIS A 426 -36.45 -13.09 16.05
CA HIS A 426 -36.70 -11.71 16.43
C HIS A 426 -36.97 -10.81 15.21
N HIS A 427 -37.92 -11.21 14.35
CA HIS A 427 -38.17 -10.60 13.04
C HIS A 427 -38.48 -9.09 13.10
N GLN A 428 -39.22 -8.63 14.11
CA GLN A 428 -39.53 -7.20 14.26
C GLN A 428 -38.30 -6.36 14.58
N GLU A 429 -37.38 -6.88 15.39
CA GLU A 429 -36.12 -6.19 15.71
C GLU A 429 -35.16 -6.23 14.51
N ALA A 430 -35.14 -7.34 13.76
CA ALA A 430 -34.41 -7.43 12.50
C ALA A 430 -34.84 -6.32 11.53
N ILE A 431 -36.15 -6.14 11.33
CA ILE A 431 -36.71 -5.08 10.46
C ILE A 431 -36.23 -3.69 10.89
N LYS A 432 -36.23 -3.38 12.18
CA LYS A 432 -35.73 -2.08 12.67
C LYS A 432 -34.26 -1.86 12.31
N ASN A 433 -33.41 -2.89 12.37
CA ASN A 433 -32.00 -2.77 11.98
C ASN A 433 -31.86 -2.59 10.47
N TYR A 434 -32.65 -3.31 9.66
CA TYR A 434 -32.68 -3.09 8.21
C TYR A 434 -33.15 -1.69 7.82
N ASP A 435 -34.13 -1.12 8.53
CA ASP A 435 -34.59 0.25 8.33
C ASP A 435 -33.47 1.27 8.61
N ILE A 436 -32.65 1.02 9.64
CA ILE A 436 -31.48 1.85 9.93
C ILE A 436 -30.43 1.72 8.82
N ALA A 437 -30.14 0.50 8.36
CA ALA A 437 -29.23 0.27 7.23
C ALA A 437 -29.69 1.00 5.96
N ILE A 438 -30.98 0.93 5.64
CA ILE A 438 -31.60 1.65 4.50
C ILE A 438 -31.52 3.16 4.71
N LYS A 439 -31.70 3.65 5.93
CA LYS A 439 -31.57 5.09 6.24
C LYS A 439 -30.17 5.61 5.93
N TYR A 440 -29.12 4.85 6.26
CA TYR A 440 -27.73 5.22 5.96
C TYR A 440 -27.35 5.00 4.50
N LYS A 441 -27.88 3.94 3.87
CA LYS A 441 -27.65 3.62 2.46
C LYS A 441 -28.97 3.27 1.73
N PRO A 442 -29.69 4.28 1.21
CA PRO A 442 -31.03 4.09 0.64
C PRO A 442 -31.11 3.22 -0.61
N ASP A 443 -30.00 3.03 -1.32
CA ASP A 443 -29.87 2.21 -2.52
C ASP A 443 -29.36 0.79 -2.24
N PHE A 444 -29.28 0.38 -0.96
CA PHE A 444 -28.75 -0.92 -0.61
C PHE A 444 -29.76 -2.06 -0.82
N ALA A 445 -29.77 -2.63 -2.03
CA ALA A 445 -30.69 -3.70 -2.43
C ALA A 445 -30.77 -4.89 -1.45
N VAL A 446 -29.63 -5.27 -0.85
CA VAL A 446 -29.55 -6.39 0.11
C VAL A 446 -30.40 -6.13 1.36
N ALA A 447 -30.45 -4.88 1.83
CA ALA A 447 -31.26 -4.52 3.00
C ALA A 447 -32.76 -4.69 2.75
N TYR A 448 -33.25 -4.24 1.60
CA TYR A 448 -34.64 -4.41 1.21
C TYR A 448 -35.00 -5.89 1.04
N HIS A 449 -34.11 -6.68 0.42
CA HIS A 449 -34.30 -8.12 0.30
C HIS A 449 -34.40 -8.80 1.68
N ALA A 450 -33.46 -8.52 2.58
CA ALA A 450 -33.44 -9.08 3.93
C ALA A 450 -34.67 -8.67 4.75
N LYS A 451 -35.10 -7.41 4.61
CA LYS A 451 -36.34 -6.89 5.21
C LYS A 451 -37.58 -7.60 4.65
N GLY A 452 -37.65 -7.81 3.33
CA GLY A 452 -38.72 -8.58 2.69
C GLY A 452 -38.81 -10.00 3.24
N ASN A 453 -37.67 -10.68 3.43
CA ASN A 453 -37.63 -12.02 4.03
C ASN A 453 -38.16 -12.03 5.47
N ALA A 454 -37.78 -11.05 6.30
CA ALA A 454 -38.29 -10.93 7.67
C ALA A 454 -39.80 -10.62 7.70
N LEU A 455 -40.29 -9.75 6.81
CA LEU A 455 -41.72 -9.44 6.67
C LEU A 455 -42.53 -10.66 6.22
N LYS A 456 -41.99 -11.47 5.30
CA LYS A 456 -42.61 -12.73 4.86
C LYS A 456 -42.76 -13.70 6.02
N LYS A 457 -41.77 -13.81 6.91
CA LYS A 457 -41.83 -14.63 8.13
C LYS A 457 -42.89 -14.14 9.14
N LEU A 458 -43.21 -12.85 9.12
CA LEU A 458 -44.31 -12.24 9.88
C LEU A 458 -45.66 -12.27 9.15
N GLU A 459 -45.77 -12.99 8.04
CA GLU A 459 -46.98 -13.08 7.19
C GLU A 459 -47.45 -11.73 6.61
N LYS A 460 -46.60 -10.70 6.63
CA LYS A 460 -46.85 -9.39 6.02
C LYS A 460 -46.47 -9.41 4.54
N LEU A 461 -47.19 -10.23 3.77
CA LEU A 461 -46.80 -10.61 2.40
C LEU A 461 -46.78 -9.41 1.42
N LEU A 462 -47.75 -8.50 1.50
CA LEU A 462 -47.78 -7.32 0.62
C LEU A 462 -46.60 -6.37 0.88
N GLU A 463 -46.30 -6.11 2.16
CA GLU A 463 -45.13 -5.31 2.55
C GLU A 463 -43.83 -6.01 2.13
N ALA A 464 -43.76 -7.34 2.21
CA ALA A 464 -42.62 -8.12 1.74
C ALA A 464 -42.39 -7.95 0.23
N ILE A 465 -43.45 -8.04 -0.58
CA ILE A 465 -43.41 -7.84 -2.03
C ILE A 465 -42.92 -6.44 -2.38
N GLU A 466 -43.42 -5.40 -1.72
CA GLU A 466 -42.96 -4.02 -1.93
C GLU A 466 -41.45 -3.87 -1.67
N ASN A 467 -40.93 -4.52 -0.61
CA ASN A 467 -39.51 -4.50 -0.32
C ASN A 467 -38.69 -5.30 -1.34
N TYR A 468 -39.17 -6.45 -1.82
CA TYR A 468 -38.51 -7.15 -2.93
C TYR A 468 -38.49 -6.30 -4.20
N ASP A 469 -39.55 -5.55 -4.49
CA ASP A 469 -39.59 -4.62 -5.62
C ASP A 469 -38.58 -3.48 -5.49
N GLN A 470 -38.38 -2.93 -4.29
CA GLN A 470 -37.29 -1.98 -4.06
C GLN A 470 -35.91 -2.63 -4.25
N ALA A 471 -35.70 -3.84 -3.74
CA ALA A 471 -34.44 -4.58 -3.93
C ALA A 471 -34.12 -4.77 -5.43
N ILE A 472 -35.13 -5.17 -6.21
CA ILE A 472 -35.04 -5.34 -7.67
C ILE A 472 -34.83 -4.00 -8.37
N ARG A 473 -35.49 -2.93 -7.93
CA ARG A 473 -35.31 -1.59 -8.49
C ARG A 473 -33.85 -1.11 -8.39
N TYR A 474 -33.22 -1.33 -7.23
CA TYR A 474 -31.81 -0.95 -7.01
C TYR A 474 -30.82 -1.96 -7.60
N ARG A 475 -31.21 -3.23 -7.73
CA ARG A 475 -30.42 -4.29 -8.38
C ARG A 475 -31.29 -5.12 -9.33
N PRO A 476 -31.44 -4.71 -10.60
CA PRO A 476 -32.35 -5.36 -11.55
C PRO A 476 -32.02 -6.80 -11.91
N ASN A 477 -30.81 -7.28 -11.63
CA ASN A 477 -30.37 -8.66 -11.84
C ASN A 477 -30.39 -9.50 -10.56
N TYR A 478 -31.09 -9.07 -9.49
CA TYR A 478 -31.09 -9.76 -8.21
C TYR A 478 -32.01 -10.99 -8.20
N ALA A 479 -31.50 -12.11 -8.72
CA ALA A 479 -32.24 -13.36 -8.88
C ALA A 479 -32.93 -13.84 -7.58
N ASP A 480 -32.26 -13.76 -6.43
CA ASP A 480 -32.83 -14.19 -5.15
C ASP A 480 -34.06 -13.37 -4.73
N SER A 481 -34.09 -12.07 -5.07
CA SER A 481 -35.24 -11.21 -4.80
C SER A 481 -36.44 -11.56 -5.68
N TYR A 482 -36.21 -11.86 -6.97
CA TYR A 482 -37.27 -12.36 -7.85
C TYR A 482 -37.84 -13.69 -7.36
N ASN A 483 -36.97 -14.65 -7.01
CA ASN A 483 -37.41 -15.93 -6.46
C ASN A 483 -38.20 -15.72 -5.14
N SER A 484 -37.71 -14.86 -4.24
CA SER A 484 -38.37 -14.59 -2.97
C SER A 484 -39.72 -13.88 -3.15
N LYS A 485 -39.83 -12.94 -4.09
CA LYS A 485 -41.10 -12.33 -4.50
C LYS A 485 -42.07 -13.37 -5.06
N GLY A 486 -41.61 -14.24 -5.95
CA GLY A 486 -42.40 -15.36 -6.48
C GLY A 486 -42.96 -16.26 -5.38
N THR A 487 -42.14 -16.61 -4.37
CA THR A 487 -42.64 -17.40 -3.23
C THR A 487 -43.72 -16.68 -2.42
N ALA A 488 -43.60 -15.35 -2.22
CA ALA A 488 -44.62 -14.58 -1.52
C ALA A 488 -45.93 -14.50 -2.33
N LEU A 489 -45.84 -14.34 -3.66
CA LEU A 489 -46.99 -14.35 -4.57
C LEU A 489 -47.70 -15.71 -4.59
N CYS A 490 -46.96 -16.83 -4.53
CA CYS A 490 -47.55 -18.16 -4.39
C CYS A 490 -48.38 -18.29 -3.11
N ILE A 491 -47.93 -17.71 -1.98
CA ILE A 491 -48.69 -17.73 -0.72
C ILE A 491 -49.97 -16.88 -0.84
N LEU A 492 -49.96 -15.82 -1.65
CA LEU A 492 -51.14 -15.03 -2.01
C LEU A 492 -52.00 -15.64 -3.12
N GLU A 493 -51.70 -16.88 -3.54
CA GLU A 493 -52.37 -17.60 -4.64
C GLU A 493 -52.28 -16.91 -6.01
N GLN A 494 -51.33 -15.98 -6.19
CA GLN A 494 -51.06 -15.29 -7.46
C GLN A 494 -50.05 -16.07 -8.32
N TYR A 495 -50.41 -17.29 -8.70
CA TYR A 495 -49.47 -18.25 -9.31
C TYR A 495 -48.89 -17.80 -10.66
N GLN A 496 -49.65 -17.11 -11.50
CA GLN A 496 -49.17 -16.67 -12.81
C GLN A 496 -48.06 -15.61 -12.67
N GLU A 497 -48.28 -14.59 -11.84
CA GLU A 497 -47.28 -13.57 -11.54
C GLU A 497 -46.05 -14.18 -10.82
N ALA A 498 -46.27 -15.18 -9.98
CA ALA A 498 -45.18 -15.91 -9.33
C ALA A 498 -44.28 -16.61 -10.38
N ILE A 499 -44.87 -17.29 -11.38
CA ILE A 499 -44.15 -17.95 -12.47
C ILE A 499 -43.31 -16.95 -13.26
N GLU A 500 -43.85 -15.78 -13.60
CA GLU A 500 -43.09 -14.71 -14.28
C GLU A 500 -41.87 -14.26 -13.46
N ASN A 501 -42.02 -14.15 -12.14
CA ASN A 501 -40.89 -13.81 -11.26
C ASN A 501 -39.86 -14.94 -11.19
N PHE A 502 -40.27 -16.21 -11.13
CA PHE A 502 -39.31 -17.33 -11.20
C PHE A 502 -38.58 -17.36 -12.55
N ASP A 503 -39.25 -17.06 -13.66
CA ASP A 503 -38.61 -16.94 -14.98
C ASP A 503 -37.55 -15.84 -15.01
N LEU A 504 -37.83 -14.69 -14.37
CA LEU A 504 -36.84 -13.63 -14.21
C LEU A 504 -35.67 -14.07 -13.33
N ALA A 505 -35.92 -14.77 -12.21
CA ALA A 505 -34.87 -15.32 -11.36
C ALA A 505 -33.94 -16.27 -12.15
N ILE A 506 -34.53 -17.18 -12.94
CA ILE A 506 -33.81 -18.12 -13.80
C ILE A 506 -33.05 -17.39 -14.93
N LYS A 507 -33.65 -16.36 -15.52
CA LYS A 507 -32.99 -15.55 -16.56
C LYS A 507 -31.70 -14.90 -16.04
N TYR A 508 -31.72 -14.38 -14.81
CA TYR A 508 -30.55 -13.73 -14.21
C TYR A 508 -29.59 -14.72 -13.55
N LYS A 509 -30.07 -15.89 -13.14
CA LYS A 509 -29.26 -16.99 -12.58
C LYS A 509 -29.75 -18.33 -13.15
N PRO A 510 -29.20 -18.78 -14.31
CA PRO A 510 -29.65 -20.02 -14.97
C PRO A 510 -29.37 -21.30 -14.18
N ASP A 511 -28.45 -21.27 -13.23
CA ASP A 511 -28.09 -22.37 -12.32
C ASP A 511 -28.76 -22.22 -10.95
N PHE A 512 -30.05 -21.84 -10.94
CA PHE A 512 -30.81 -21.60 -9.71
C PHE A 512 -31.84 -22.72 -9.43
N PRO A 513 -31.44 -23.82 -8.75
CA PRO A 513 -32.31 -24.97 -8.52
C PRO A 513 -33.59 -24.63 -7.75
N ASP A 514 -33.52 -23.75 -6.75
CA ASP A 514 -34.71 -23.34 -5.97
C ASP A 514 -35.76 -22.64 -6.82
N ALA A 515 -35.36 -21.78 -7.77
CA ALA A 515 -36.29 -21.08 -8.65
C ALA A 515 -37.01 -22.05 -9.59
N TYR A 516 -36.30 -23.05 -10.13
CA TYR A 516 -36.91 -24.12 -10.92
C TYR A 516 -37.89 -24.97 -10.11
N ASN A 517 -37.51 -25.37 -8.89
CA ASN A 517 -38.40 -26.13 -8.01
C ASN A 517 -39.65 -25.33 -7.64
N ASN A 518 -39.49 -24.05 -7.28
CA ASN A 518 -40.62 -23.18 -6.92
C ASN A 518 -41.55 -22.91 -8.11
N LYS A 519 -40.99 -22.71 -9.31
CA LYS A 519 -41.78 -22.61 -10.55
C LYS A 519 -42.55 -23.89 -10.85
N GLY A 520 -41.89 -25.05 -10.73
CA GLY A 520 -42.54 -26.35 -10.91
C GLY A 520 -43.69 -26.55 -9.93
N ALA A 521 -43.51 -26.19 -8.66
CA ALA A 521 -44.56 -26.27 -7.65
C ALA A 521 -45.76 -25.36 -7.99
N ALA A 522 -45.52 -24.14 -8.45
CA ALA A 522 -46.59 -23.23 -8.90
C ALA A 522 -47.36 -23.79 -10.12
N LEU A 523 -46.65 -24.34 -11.11
CA LEU A 523 -47.23 -25.00 -12.30
C LEU A 523 -48.07 -26.24 -11.92
N CYS A 524 -47.61 -27.02 -10.94
CA CYS A 524 -48.38 -28.14 -10.38
C CYS A 524 -49.73 -27.68 -9.82
N THR A 525 -49.76 -26.57 -9.07
CA THR A 525 -51.01 -26.02 -8.53
C THR A 525 -51.97 -25.58 -9.64
N LEU A 526 -51.43 -25.07 -10.76
CA LEU A 526 -52.20 -24.75 -11.98
C LEU A 526 -52.54 -25.97 -12.83
N LYS A 527 -52.21 -27.19 -12.39
CA LYS A 527 -52.42 -28.46 -13.09
C LYS A 527 -51.64 -28.60 -14.41
N GLN A 528 -50.61 -27.79 -14.61
CA GLN A 528 -49.67 -27.90 -15.74
C GLN A 528 -48.56 -28.91 -15.40
N TYR A 529 -48.95 -30.16 -15.16
CA TYR A 529 -48.06 -31.15 -14.57
C TYR A 529 -46.85 -31.52 -15.45
N GLN A 530 -47.00 -31.50 -16.78
CA GLN A 530 -45.90 -31.85 -17.69
C GLN A 530 -44.80 -30.77 -17.67
N GLU A 531 -45.17 -29.50 -17.75
CA GLU A 531 -44.23 -28.37 -17.63
C GLU A 531 -43.60 -28.32 -16.22
N ALA A 532 -44.36 -28.66 -15.18
CA ALA A 532 -43.83 -28.76 -13.82
C ALA A 532 -42.71 -29.80 -13.71
N ILE A 533 -42.91 -31.00 -14.29
CA ILE A 533 -41.91 -32.07 -14.32
C ILE A 533 -40.63 -31.63 -15.01
N GLU A 534 -40.72 -30.91 -16.14
CA GLU A 534 -39.55 -30.38 -16.84
C GLU A 534 -38.75 -29.39 -15.98
N ASN A 535 -39.44 -28.54 -15.20
CA ASN A 535 -38.77 -27.64 -14.27
C ASN A 535 -38.14 -28.39 -13.09
N PHE A 536 -38.80 -29.41 -12.54
CA PHE A 536 -38.19 -30.26 -11.51
C PHE A 536 -36.96 -31.00 -12.02
N ASP A 537 -36.96 -31.47 -13.26
CA ASP A 537 -35.79 -32.10 -13.89
C ASP A 537 -34.63 -31.11 -14.04
N LEU A 538 -34.91 -29.84 -14.36
CA LEU A 538 -33.90 -28.78 -14.37
C LEU A 538 -33.37 -28.49 -12.96
N ALA A 539 -34.24 -28.39 -11.95
CA ALA A 539 -33.80 -28.23 -10.56
C ALA A 539 -32.87 -29.38 -10.12
N ILE A 540 -33.24 -30.64 -10.44
CA ILE A 540 -32.43 -31.83 -10.14
C ILE A 540 -31.11 -31.83 -10.92
N LYS A 541 -31.10 -31.35 -12.17
CA LYS A 541 -29.87 -31.23 -12.96
C LYS A 541 -28.84 -30.34 -12.27
N TYR A 542 -29.28 -29.23 -11.69
CA TYR A 542 -28.41 -28.28 -10.99
C TYR A 542 -28.14 -28.69 -9.53
N LYS A 543 -29.05 -29.44 -8.90
CA LYS A 543 -28.91 -29.98 -7.53
C LYS A 543 -29.42 -31.42 -7.45
N PRO A 544 -28.56 -32.43 -7.72
CA PRO A 544 -28.98 -33.83 -7.81
C PRO A 544 -29.46 -34.48 -6.50
N ASP A 545 -29.15 -33.87 -5.35
CA ASP A 545 -29.53 -34.32 -4.01
C ASP A 545 -30.73 -33.53 -3.44
N PHE A 546 -31.47 -32.80 -4.28
CA PHE A 546 -32.57 -31.95 -3.84
C PHE A 546 -33.85 -32.74 -3.51
N SER A 547 -33.90 -33.30 -2.30
CA SER A 547 -35.00 -34.18 -1.84
C SER A 547 -36.41 -33.60 -2.07
N ASP A 548 -36.65 -32.35 -1.70
CA ASP A 548 -37.97 -31.70 -1.86
C ASP A 548 -38.44 -31.65 -3.33
N THR A 549 -37.50 -31.48 -4.26
CA THR A 549 -37.81 -31.45 -5.70
C THR A 549 -38.28 -32.82 -6.18
N TYR A 550 -37.67 -33.90 -5.70
CA TYR A 550 -38.10 -35.26 -6.01
C TYR A 550 -39.51 -35.56 -5.46
N ASN A 551 -39.85 -35.05 -4.27
CA ASN A 551 -41.22 -35.14 -3.75
C ASN A 551 -42.21 -34.41 -4.66
N ASN A 552 -41.92 -33.16 -5.00
CA ASN A 552 -42.79 -32.34 -5.85
C ASN A 552 -42.97 -32.96 -7.24
N LYS A 553 -41.89 -33.51 -7.82
CA LYS A 553 -41.94 -34.27 -9.09
C LYS A 553 -42.80 -35.53 -8.98
N GLY A 554 -42.67 -36.29 -7.89
CA GLY A 554 -43.49 -37.47 -7.63
C GLY A 554 -44.98 -37.15 -7.55
N ILE A 555 -45.34 -36.02 -6.92
CA ILE A 555 -46.73 -35.53 -6.86
C ILE A 555 -47.25 -35.26 -8.28
N ALA A 556 -46.50 -34.50 -9.09
CA ALA A 556 -46.87 -34.19 -10.47
C ALA A 556 -47.06 -35.44 -11.34
N LEU A 557 -46.14 -36.42 -11.22
CA LEU A 557 -46.21 -37.68 -11.95
C LEU A 557 -47.41 -38.52 -11.53
N ASN A 558 -47.73 -38.54 -10.24
CA ASN A 558 -48.89 -39.26 -9.72
C ASN A 558 -50.21 -38.68 -10.23
N GLU A 559 -50.32 -37.36 -10.31
CA GLU A 559 -51.49 -36.67 -10.89
C GLU A 559 -51.67 -36.96 -12.38
N LEU A 560 -50.57 -37.19 -13.13
CA LEU A 560 -50.60 -37.65 -14.52
C LEU A 560 -50.87 -39.16 -14.68
N GLY A 561 -51.04 -39.91 -13.59
CA GLY A 561 -51.22 -41.37 -13.62
C GLY A 561 -49.94 -42.17 -13.85
N ARG A 562 -48.76 -41.51 -13.89
CA ARG A 562 -47.43 -42.14 -14.05
C ARG A 562 -46.95 -42.69 -12.70
N HIS A 563 -47.73 -43.60 -12.13
CA HIS A 563 -47.58 -44.07 -10.74
C HIS A 563 -46.24 -44.76 -10.45
N GLN A 564 -45.65 -45.46 -11.42
CA GLN A 564 -44.35 -46.11 -11.22
C GLN A 564 -43.22 -45.09 -11.11
N GLU A 565 -43.16 -44.12 -12.02
CA GLU A 565 -42.17 -43.05 -12.00
C GLU A 565 -42.32 -42.12 -10.78
N ALA A 566 -43.57 -41.92 -10.34
CA ALA A 566 -43.86 -41.21 -9.10
C ALA A 566 -43.27 -41.94 -7.87
N MET A 567 -43.45 -43.28 -7.78
CA MET A 567 -42.84 -44.08 -6.72
C MET A 567 -41.31 -44.02 -6.75
N GLU A 568 -40.69 -44.05 -7.92
CA GLU A 568 -39.24 -43.89 -8.07
C GLU A 568 -38.77 -42.53 -7.56
N SER A 569 -39.51 -41.46 -7.88
CA SER A 569 -39.21 -40.10 -7.41
C SER A 569 -39.30 -40.01 -5.88
N TYR A 570 -40.35 -40.55 -5.25
CA TYR A 570 -40.45 -40.57 -3.79
C TYR A 570 -39.33 -41.37 -3.12
N ASN A 571 -38.93 -42.51 -3.70
CA ASN A 571 -37.81 -43.28 -3.19
C ASN A 571 -36.48 -42.52 -3.29
N LEU A 572 -36.29 -41.71 -4.33
CA LEU A 572 -35.13 -40.83 -4.45
C LEU A 572 -35.17 -39.69 -3.41
N ALA A 573 -36.33 -39.10 -3.15
CA ALA A 573 -36.48 -38.11 -2.07
C ALA A 573 -36.06 -38.71 -0.72
N ILE A 574 -36.53 -39.92 -0.39
CA ILE A 574 -36.16 -40.66 0.83
C ILE A 574 -34.67 -41.02 0.85
N LYS A 575 -34.09 -41.36 -0.30
CA LYS A 575 -32.66 -41.69 -0.40
C LYS A 575 -31.79 -40.48 -0.03
N TYR A 576 -32.15 -39.29 -0.51
CA TYR A 576 -31.38 -38.07 -0.28
C TYR A 576 -31.73 -37.39 1.04
N ASP A 577 -32.91 -37.64 1.60
CA ASP A 577 -33.31 -37.25 2.95
C ASP A 577 -34.06 -38.39 3.64
N PRO A 578 -33.35 -39.27 4.37
CA PRO A 578 -33.95 -40.41 5.08
C PRO A 578 -34.93 -40.01 6.18
N ASP A 579 -34.93 -38.75 6.62
CA ASP A 579 -35.83 -38.25 7.66
C ASP A 579 -37.07 -37.57 7.05
N ASN A 580 -37.22 -37.58 5.73
CA ASN A 580 -38.34 -36.96 5.03
C ASN A 580 -39.66 -37.74 5.24
N VAL A 581 -40.32 -37.48 6.36
CA VAL A 581 -41.59 -38.14 6.74
C VAL A 581 -42.66 -37.96 5.65
N TYR A 582 -42.67 -36.80 4.98
CA TYR A 582 -43.65 -36.49 3.94
C TYR A 582 -43.48 -37.39 2.71
N ALA A 583 -42.24 -37.62 2.27
CA ALA A 583 -41.91 -38.54 1.19
C ALA A 583 -42.41 -39.98 1.47
N TYR A 584 -42.20 -40.46 2.71
CA TYR A 584 -42.70 -41.77 3.14
C TYR A 584 -44.23 -41.85 3.12
N GLN A 585 -44.92 -40.79 3.53
CA GLN A 585 -46.39 -40.73 3.49
C GLN A 585 -46.90 -40.85 2.05
N LEU A 586 -46.37 -40.02 1.15
CA LEU A 586 -46.74 -40.02 -0.27
C LEU A 586 -46.49 -41.36 -0.95
N ALA A 587 -45.32 -41.98 -0.70
CA ALA A 587 -44.99 -43.31 -1.22
C ALA A 587 -45.96 -44.40 -0.73
N ASN A 588 -46.30 -44.37 0.57
CA ASN A 588 -47.22 -45.35 1.17
C ASN A 588 -48.66 -45.20 0.65
N GLU A 589 -49.13 -43.97 0.47
CA GLU A 589 -50.44 -43.69 -0.11
C GLU A 589 -50.54 -44.18 -1.55
N LEU A 590 -49.52 -43.90 -2.35
CA LEU A 590 -49.44 -44.35 -3.74
C LEU A 590 -49.38 -45.88 -3.83
N ALA A 591 -48.59 -46.54 -2.98
CA ALA A 591 -48.54 -48.00 -2.93
C ALA A 591 -49.90 -48.65 -2.61
N LYS A 592 -50.70 -48.05 -1.71
CA LYS A 592 -52.08 -48.50 -1.43
C LYS A 592 -52.99 -48.32 -2.64
N LYS A 593 -52.85 -47.20 -3.37
CA LYS A 593 -53.63 -46.91 -4.58
C LYS A 593 -53.32 -47.93 -5.68
N ILE A 594 -52.04 -48.22 -5.94
CA ILE A 594 -51.60 -49.22 -6.92
C ILE A 594 -52.10 -50.63 -6.57
N LYS A 595 -52.06 -51.02 -5.29
CA LYS A 595 -52.61 -52.32 -4.84
C LYS A 595 -54.12 -52.42 -5.07
N LYS A 596 -54.89 -51.37 -4.75
CA LYS A 596 -56.35 -51.35 -4.97
C LYS A 596 -56.73 -51.41 -6.45
N SER A 597 -55.99 -50.75 -7.33
CA SER A 597 -56.23 -50.82 -8.78
C SER A 597 -55.91 -52.21 -9.36
N ASN A 598 -54.83 -52.85 -8.88
CA ASN A 598 -54.46 -54.20 -9.35
C ASN A 598 -55.43 -55.28 -8.84
N LEU A 599 -56.02 -55.10 -7.66
CA LEU A 599 -57.05 -56.02 -7.13
C LEU A 599 -58.39 -55.93 -7.89
N ARG A 600 -58.75 -54.76 -8.44
CA ARG A 600 -59.98 -54.62 -9.25
C ARG A 600 -59.88 -55.33 -10.61
N ILE A 601 -58.70 -55.32 -11.23
CA ILE A 601 -58.45 -55.95 -12.55
C ILE A 601 -58.50 -57.49 -12.49
N ILE A 602 -58.39 -58.11 -11.30
CA ILE A 602 -58.40 -59.57 -11.12
C ILE A 602 -59.83 -60.09 -10.80
N THR A 603 -60.81 -59.21 -10.60
CA THR A 603 -62.18 -59.54 -10.17
C THR A 603 -63.28 -59.22 -11.20
N ASP A 604 -62.90 -58.73 -12.38
CA ASP A 604 -63.73 -58.69 -13.59
C ASP A 604 -63.20 -59.75 -14.58
#